data_AF-A0A1F8MY89-F1
#
_entry.id   AF-A0A1F8MY89-F1
#
_cell.length_a   1.000
_cell.length_b   1.000
_cell.length_c   1.000
_cell.angle_alpha   90.00
_cell.angle_beta   90.00
_cell.angle_gamma   90.00
#
_symmetry.space_group_name_H-M   'P 1'
#
loop_
_entity.id
_entity.type
_entity.pdbx_description
1 polymer ?
#
loop_
_entity_poly.entity_id
_entity_poly.type
_entity_poly.pdbx_seq_one_letter_code
_entity_poly.pdbx_strand_id
1 'polypeptide(L)'
;MNDTLKQEAKNWLADVPDAYVFWCSDGRTVRNMKDLAEALSTMTDEIFTYHANAQKNDFSTWVRDIIRDEKLAGDLMQTSNRIQAANMVAERTASLIESLTPSRKPSQTRPSRSKSRR
;
A
#
# COMPACT_ATOMS: atom_id res chain seq x y z
N MET A 1 -17.46 17.03 -8.71
CA MET A 1 -16.35 16.86 -7.74
C MET A 1 -16.03 15.39 -7.44
N ASN A 2 -16.88 14.41 -7.77
CA ASN A 2 -16.61 12.99 -7.49
C ASN A 2 -15.83 12.26 -8.59
N ASP A 3 -15.82 12.79 -9.82
CA ASP A 3 -15.17 12.11 -10.96
C ASP A 3 -13.65 12.23 -10.95
N THR A 4 -13.11 13.36 -10.44
CA THR A 4 -11.66 13.58 -10.31
C THR A 4 -11.02 12.58 -9.34
N LEU A 5 -11.63 12.39 -8.16
CA LEU A 5 -11.13 11.44 -7.15
C LEU A 5 -11.18 9.98 -7.64
N LYS A 6 -12.22 9.61 -8.39
CA LYS A 6 -12.31 8.29 -9.02
C LYS A 6 -11.26 8.10 -10.12
N GLN A 7 -10.95 9.15 -10.87
CA GLN A 7 -9.92 9.08 -11.90
C GLN A 7 -8.51 8.97 -11.27
N GLU A 8 -8.24 9.74 -10.22
CA GLU A 8 -6.98 9.65 -9.46
C GLU A 8 -6.80 8.28 -8.83
N ALA A 9 -7.84 7.73 -8.18
CA ALA A 9 -7.79 6.39 -7.60
C ALA A 9 -7.52 5.30 -8.65
N LYS A 10 -8.09 5.42 -9.87
CA LYS A 10 -7.75 4.52 -10.98
C LYS A 10 -6.29 4.63 -11.39
N ASN A 11 -5.78 5.85 -11.48
CA ASN A 11 -4.39 6.10 -11.87
C ASN A 11 -3.41 5.56 -10.84
N TRP A 12 -3.70 5.73 -9.54
CA TRP A 12 -2.84 5.21 -8.46
C TRP A 12 -2.80 3.68 -8.40
N LEU A 13 -3.86 3.01 -8.85
CA LEU A 13 -3.97 1.55 -8.87
C LEU A 13 -3.48 0.91 -10.17
N ALA A 14 -3.16 1.71 -11.19
CA ALA A 14 -2.69 1.21 -12.48
C ALA A 14 -1.21 0.83 -12.43
N ASP A 15 -0.79 -0.01 -13.37
CA ASP A 15 0.61 -0.29 -13.60
C ASP A 15 1.35 0.94 -14.11
N VAL A 16 2.54 1.17 -13.58
CA VAL A 16 3.46 2.17 -14.11
C VAL A 16 4.18 1.64 -15.35
N PRO A 17 4.60 2.50 -16.28
CA PRO A 17 5.45 2.08 -17.40
C PRO A 17 6.75 1.41 -16.92
N ASP A 18 7.30 0.49 -17.71
CA ASP A 18 8.52 -0.27 -17.37
C ASP A 18 9.70 0.62 -16.94
N ALA A 19 9.82 1.84 -17.51
CA ALA A 19 10.86 2.80 -17.16
C ALA A 19 10.78 3.32 -15.71
N TYR A 20 9.65 3.13 -15.04
CA TYR A 20 9.36 3.66 -13.71
C TYR A 20 9.07 2.57 -12.67
N VAL A 21 9.25 1.29 -13.01
CA VAL A 21 9.07 0.21 -12.04
C VAL A 21 10.10 0.33 -10.92
N PHE A 22 9.71 -0.05 -9.71
CA PHE A 22 10.63 -0.10 -8.60
C PHE A 22 11.38 -1.44 -8.61
N TRP A 23 12.70 -1.37 -8.52
CA TRP A 23 13.57 -2.55 -8.51
C TRP A 23 14.01 -2.85 -7.07
N CYS A 24 13.55 -3.98 -6.55
CA CYS A 24 14.02 -4.49 -5.27
C CYS A 24 15.41 -5.11 -5.43
N SER A 25 16.24 -5.02 -4.38
CA SER A 25 17.59 -5.61 -4.37
C SER A 25 17.61 -7.14 -4.50
N ASP A 26 16.48 -7.82 -4.30
CA ASP A 26 16.28 -9.26 -4.49
C ASP A 26 15.87 -9.66 -5.92
N GLY A 27 15.85 -8.71 -6.85
CA GLY A 27 15.54 -8.94 -8.26
C GLY A 27 14.05 -8.84 -8.61
N ARG A 28 13.17 -8.56 -7.63
CA ARG A 28 11.74 -8.33 -7.90
C ARG A 28 11.50 -6.94 -8.49
N THR A 29 10.51 -6.85 -9.36
CA THR A 29 10.01 -5.57 -9.89
C THR A 29 8.62 -5.28 -9.36
N VAL A 30 8.39 -4.05 -8.92
CA VAL A 30 7.11 -3.58 -8.40
C VAL A 30 6.54 -2.53 -9.36
N ARG A 31 5.33 -2.79 -9.88
CA ARG A 31 4.70 -1.98 -10.94
C ARG A 31 3.54 -1.12 -10.46
N ASN A 32 2.95 -1.46 -9.33
CA ASN A 32 1.77 -0.78 -8.79
C ASN A 32 1.73 -0.96 -7.25
N MET A 33 0.68 -0.42 -6.60
CA MET A 33 0.54 -0.53 -5.14
C MET A 33 0.22 -1.94 -4.62
N LYS A 34 -0.42 -2.81 -5.42
CA LYS A 34 -0.65 -4.22 -5.04
C LYS A 34 0.66 -4.98 -5.00
N ASP A 35 1.48 -4.84 -6.04
CA ASP A 35 2.81 -5.43 -6.11
C ASP A 35 3.68 -4.94 -4.94
N LEU A 36 3.56 -3.65 -4.58
CA LEU A 36 4.30 -3.08 -3.45
C LEU A 36 3.87 -3.73 -2.12
N ALA A 37 2.57 -3.90 -1.89
CA ALA A 37 2.08 -4.57 -0.68
C ALA A 37 2.56 -6.02 -0.59
N GLU A 38 2.48 -6.77 -1.70
CA GLU A 38 2.98 -8.14 -1.79
C GLU A 38 4.49 -8.21 -1.55
N ALA A 39 5.27 -7.35 -2.22
CA ALA A 39 6.71 -7.29 -2.04
C ALA A 39 7.09 -7.00 -0.58
N LEU A 40 6.45 -6.01 0.07
CA LEU A 40 6.71 -5.67 1.47
C LEU A 40 6.35 -6.80 2.42
N SER A 41 5.23 -7.49 2.20
CA SER A 41 4.80 -8.61 3.05
C SER A 41 5.73 -9.82 2.96
N THR A 42 6.37 -10.05 1.81
CA THR A 42 7.16 -11.26 1.53
C THR A 42 8.67 -11.06 1.54
N MET A 43 9.18 -9.82 1.42
CA MET A 43 10.62 -9.54 1.49
C MET A 43 11.15 -9.70 2.92
N THR A 44 12.46 -9.89 3.07
CA THR A 44 13.10 -9.93 4.39
C THR A 44 13.27 -8.52 4.97
N ASP A 45 13.46 -8.44 6.28
CA ASP A 45 13.72 -7.15 6.95
C ASP A 45 15.07 -6.54 6.50
N GLU A 46 16.03 -7.36 6.07
CA GLU A 46 17.32 -6.89 5.53
C GLU A 46 17.13 -6.17 4.19
N ILE A 47 16.36 -6.76 3.28
CA ILE A 47 16.01 -6.15 1.98
C ILE A 47 15.24 -4.85 2.21
N PHE A 48 14.29 -4.86 3.15
CA PHE A 48 13.54 -3.66 3.50
C PHE A 48 14.47 -2.55 4.02
N THR A 49 15.38 -2.86 4.94
CA THR A 49 16.30 -1.88 5.55
C THR A 49 17.27 -1.26 4.54
N TYR A 50 17.60 -1.99 3.46
CA TYR A 50 18.38 -1.45 2.36
C TYR A 50 17.69 -0.27 1.65
N HIS A 51 16.36 -0.32 1.55
CA HIS A 51 15.54 0.69 0.88
C HIS A 51 14.94 1.72 1.84
N ALA A 52 14.62 1.32 3.07
CA ALA A 52 13.99 2.15 4.09
C ALA A 52 14.75 2.07 5.42
N ASN A 53 15.41 3.16 5.78
CA ASN A 53 16.19 3.30 7.01
C ASN A 53 16.13 4.73 7.54
N ALA A 54 16.92 5.06 8.56
CA ALA A 54 16.90 6.38 9.19
C ALA A 54 17.26 7.55 8.26
N GLN A 55 17.93 7.28 7.13
CA GLN A 55 18.38 8.33 6.20
C GLN A 55 17.48 8.47 4.97
N LYS A 56 16.83 7.38 4.54
CA LYS A 56 16.06 7.34 3.30
C LYS A 56 14.87 6.39 3.39
N ASN A 57 13.89 6.63 2.53
CA ASN A 57 12.83 5.67 2.26
C ASN A 57 12.53 5.69 0.76
N ASP A 58 13.12 4.73 0.04
CA ASP A 58 12.99 4.62 -1.42
C ASP A 58 11.54 4.27 -1.82
N PHE A 59 10.81 3.50 -0.99
CA PHE A 59 9.40 3.19 -1.22
C PHE A 59 8.54 4.44 -1.14
N SER A 60 8.73 5.27 -0.10
CA SER A 60 8.02 6.55 0.04
C SER A 60 8.31 7.47 -1.15
N THR A 61 9.56 7.57 -1.58
CA THR A 61 9.97 8.39 -2.73
C THR A 61 9.30 7.91 -4.02
N TRP A 62 9.30 6.60 -4.27
CA TRP A 62 8.65 6.02 -5.44
C TRP A 62 7.13 6.23 -5.44
N VAL A 63 6.46 6.02 -4.30
CA VAL A 63 5.02 6.28 -4.17
C VAL A 63 4.69 7.76 -4.40
N ARG A 64 5.52 8.69 -3.91
CA ARG A 64 5.33 10.12 -4.13
C ARG A 64 5.53 10.52 -5.59
N ASP A 65 6.64 10.11 -6.18
CA ASP A 65 7.10 10.69 -7.45
C ASP A 65 6.57 9.94 -8.67
N ILE A 66 6.28 8.65 -8.54
CA ILE A 66 5.77 7.80 -9.62
C ILE A 66 4.27 7.55 -9.47
N ILE A 67 3.83 7.04 -8.32
CA ILE A 67 2.41 6.75 -8.09
C ILE A 67 1.61 8.04 -7.86
N ARG A 68 2.22 9.09 -7.30
CA ARG A 68 1.58 10.38 -6.96
C ARG A 68 0.52 10.29 -5.85
N ASP A 69 0.62 9.30 -4.96
CA ASP A 69 -0.19 9.24 -3.73
C ASP A 69 0.60 9.84 -2.55
N GLU A 70 0.54 11.18 -2.42
CA GLU A 70 1.30 11.92 -1.41
C GLU A 70 0.96 11.50 0.03
N LYS A 71 -0.31 11.11 0.27
CA LYS A 71 -0.73 10.66 1.60
C LYS A 71 0.03 9.38 1.96
N LEU A 72 -0.03 8.37 1.10
CA LEU A 72 0.66 7.11 1.35
C LEU A 72 2.17 7.29 1.42
N ALA A 73 2.74 8.17 0.61
CA ALA A 73 4.16 8.48 0.69
C ALA A 73 4.57 9.07 2.04
N GLY A 74 3.80 10.04 2.56
CA GLY A 74 4.05 10.62 3.88
C GLY A 74 3.92 9.60 5.01
N ASP A 75 2.88 8.76 4.93
CA ASP A 75 2.64 7.64 5.83
C ASP A 75 3.83 6.66 5.82
N LEU A 76 4.34 6.28 4.65
CA LEU A 76 5.51 5.40 4.50
C LEU A 76 6.81 6.04 5.00
N MET A 77 7.00 7.36 4.85
CA MET A 77 8.21 8.04 5.32
C MET A 77 8.38 7.90 6.84
N GLN A 78 7.28 7.79 7.59
CA GLN A 78 7.29 7.72 9.05
C GLN A 78 7.42 6.29 9.59
N THR A 79 7.33 5.26 8.73
CA THR A 79 7.43 3.86 9.18
C THR A 79 8.82 3.28 8.95
N SER A 80 9.34 2.62 9.98
CA SER A 80 10.58 1.83 9.93
C SER A 80 10.32 0.34 10.03
N ASN A 81 9.05 -0.08 10.04
CA ASN A 81 8.65 -1.48 10.19
C ASN A 81 8.03 -1.99 8.89
N ARG A 82 8.66 -3.01 8.30
CA ARG A 82 8.22 -3.62 7.05
C ARG A 82 6.77 -4.11 7.07
N ILE A 83 6.34 -4.77 8.15
CA ILE A 83 4.98 -5.30 8.26
C ILE A 83 3.96 -4.16 8.35
N GLN A 84 4.28 -3.10 9.10
CA GLN A 84 3.43 -1.90 9.13
C GLN A 84 3.35 -1.24 7.76
N ALA A 85 4.49 -1.08 7.06
CA ALA A 85 4.51 -0.56 5.69
C ALA A 85 3.61 -1.39 4.76
N ALA A 86 3.70 -2.72 4.80
CA ALA A 86 2.86 -3.62 4.02
C ALA A 86 1.36 -3.40 4.30
N ASN A 87 0.99 -3.31 5.58
CA ASN A 87 -0.40 -3.07 5.97
C ASN A 87 -0.92 -1.71 5.51
N MET A 88 -0.12 -0.64 5.63
CA MET A 88 -0.49 0.71 5.19
C MET A 88 -0.77 0.75 3.70
N VAL A 89 0.08 0.11 2.89
CA VAL A 89 -0.10 0.02 1.44
C VAL A 89 -1.34 -0.82 1.10
N ALA A 90 -1.54 -1.96 1.78
CA ALA A 90 -2.68 -2.83 1.56
C ALA A 90 -4.02 -2.16 1.91
N GLU A 91 -4.10 -1.49 3.06
CA GLU A 91 -5.28 -0.73 3.50
C GLU A 91 -5.60 0.41 2.55
N ARG A 92 -4.58 1.18 2.13
CA ARG A 92 -4.75 2.25 1.16
C ARG A 92 -5.27 1.72 -0.18
N THR A 93 -4.68 0.64 -0.67
CA THR A 93 -5.08 -0.03 -1.91
C THR A 93 -6.53 -0.52 -1.84
N ALA A 94 -6.91 -1.18 -0.73
CA ALA A 94 -8.27 -1.68 -0.52
C ALA A 94 -9.29 -0.52 -0.46
N SER A 95 -8.98 0.55 0.27
CA SER A 95 -9.84 1.74 0.35
C SER A 95 -10.05 2.40 -1.01
N LEU A 96 -9.01 2.50 -1.83
CA LEU A 96 -9.13 3.05 -3.19
C LEU A 96 -9.99 2.14 -4.07
N ILE A 97 -9.80 0.82 -4.02
CA ILE A 97 -10.63 -0.13 -4.75
C ILE A 97 -12.10 0.00 -4.34
N GLU A 98 -12.39 0.04 -3.03
CA GLU A 98 -13.75 0.22 -2.52
C GLU A 98 -14.38 1.52 -3.02
N SER A 99 -13.62 2.62 -3.07
CA SER A 99 -14.10 3.92 -3.57
C SER A 99 -14.43 3.92 -5.08
N LEU A 100 -13.80 3.03 -5.86
CA LEU A 100 -14.05 2.85 -7.28
C LEU A 100 -15.24 1.93 -7.57
N THR A 101 -15.55 1.02 -6.64
CA THR A 101 -16.73 0.16 -6.74
C THR A 101 -17.97 0.89 -6.19
N PRO A 102 -19.10 0.92 -6.92
CA PRO A 102 -20.33 1.46 -6.35
C PRO A 102 -20.91 0.53 -5.28
N SER A 103 -20.59 0.83 -4.02
CA SER A 103 -21.30 0.53 -2.76
C SER A 103 -21.61 -0.93 -2.38
N ARG A 104 -21.15 -1.31 -1.18
CA ARG A 104 -22.04 -1.82 -0.12
C ARG A 104 -21.41 -1.55 1.26
N LYS A 105 -22.18 -0.89 2.13
CA LYS A 105 -21.83 -0.58 3.54
C LYS A 105 -21.23 -1.79 4.26
N PRO A 106 -20.24 -1.62 5.16
CA PRO A 106 -19.72 -2.73 5.96
C PRO A 106 -20.80 -3.21 6.93
N SER A 107 -21.16 -4.48 6.80
CA SER A 107 -21.96 -5.19 7.79
C SER A 107 -21.22 -5.19 9.12
N GLN A 108 -21.79 -4.51 10.11
CA GLN A 108 -21.40 -4.65 11.51
C GLN A 108 -21.48 -6.13 11.90
N THR A 109 -20.33 -6.80 12.00
CA THR A 109 -20.23 -8.04 12.77
C THR A 109 -19.74 -7.67 14.16
N ARG A 110 -20.71 -7.48 15.07
CA ARG A 110 -20.45 -7.50 16.52
C ARG A 110 -19.81 -8.86 16.87
N PRO A 111 -18.87 -8.92 17.81
CA PRO A 111 -18.38 -10.21 18.28
C PRO A 111 -19.52 -11.01 18.92
N SER A 112 -19.71 -12.22 18.43
CA SER A 112 -20.59 -13.23 19.02
C SER A 112 -20.10 -13.54 20.43
N ARG A 113 -20.90 -13.17 21.42
CA ARG A 113 -20.70 -13.51 22.82
C ARG A 113 -21.00 -15.01 22.98
N SER A 114 -19.97 -15.83 22.82
CA SER A 114 -20.01 -17.25 23.18
C SER A 114 -20.13 -17.38 24.70
N LYS A 115 -21.33 -17.74 25.15
CA LYS A 115 -21.57 -18.28 26.49
C LYS A 115 -20.87 -19.63 26.58
N SER A 116 -19.85 -19.75 27.44
CA SER A 116 -19.39 -21.07 27.90
C SER A 116 -20.00 -21.35 29.26
N ARG A 117 -20.91 -22.32 29.29
CA ARG A 117 -21.45 -22.96 30.48
C ARG A 117 -20.35 -23.74 31.20
N ARG A 118 -20.27 -23.63 32.52
CA ARG A 118 -20.19 -24.74 33.48
C ARG A 118 -20.96 -24.36 34.72
#